data_AF-A0A1V4Z5T4-F1
#
_entry.id   AF-A0A1V4Z5T4-F1
#
_cell.length_a   1.000
_cell.length_b   1.000
_cell.length_c   1.000
_cell.angle_alpha   90.00
_cell.angle_beta   90.00
_cell.angle_gamma   90.00
#
_symmetry.space_group_name_H-M   'P 1'
#
loop_
_entity.id
_entity.type
_entity.pdbx_description
1 polymer ?
#
loop_
_entity_poly.entity_id
_entity_poly.type
_entity_poly.pdbx_seq_one_letter_code
_entity_poly.pdbx_strand_id
1 'polypeptide(L)' 'MIFLDISYLIAFFVKREENHERAVEIAKIIKNEEKIISKLVVTETITVLKKKLETKDIH' A
#
# COMPACT_ATOMS: atom_id res chain seq x y z
N MET A 1 11.62 -13.52 2.01
CA MET A 1 11.93 -12.11 1.63
C MET A 1 11.02 -11.67 0.49
N ILE A 2 10.27 -10.59 0.67
CA ILE A 2 9.25 -10.11 -0.29
C ILE A 2 9.51 -8.64 -0.59
N PHE A 3 9.55 -8.28 -1.87
CA PHE A 3 9.56 -6.88 -2.28
C PHE A 3 8.12 -6.35 -2.39
N LEU A 4 7.83 -5.24 -1.72
CA LEU A 4 6.51 -4.60 -1.77
C LEU A 4 6.44 -3.62 -2.94
N ASP A 5 5.46 -3.83 -3.81
CA ASP A 5 5.16 -2.95 -4.94
C ASP A 5 4.03 -1.96 -4.60
N ILE A 6 3.97 -0.87 -5.36
CA ILE A 6 2.93 0.16 -5.22
C ILE A 6 1.52 -0.43 -5.35
N SER A 7 1.29 -1.33 -6.29
CA SER A 7 -0.05 -1.90 -6.53
C SER A 7 -0.60 -2.62 -5.29
N TYR A 8 0.26 -3.40 -4.61
CA TYR A 8 -0.07 -4.07 -3.36
C TYR A 8 -0.36 -3.07 -2.25
N LEU A 9 0.49 -2.05 -2.08
CA LEU A 9 0.33 -1.05 -1.02
C LEU A 9 -0.96 -0.25 -1.18
N ILE A 10 -1.30 0.15 -2.41
CA ILE A 10 -2.55 0.86 -2.70
C ILE A 10 -3.75 -0.01 -2.39
N ALA A 11 -3.77 -1.26 -2.88
CA ALA A 11 -4.83 -2.21 -2.56
C ALA A 11 -4.95 -2.42 -1.04
N PHE A 12 -3.82 -2.54 -0.33
CA PHE A 12 -3.80 -2.76 1.11
C PHE A 12 -4.36 -1.58 1.91
N PHE A 13 -4.00 -0.33 1.58
CA PHE A 13 -4.43 0.84 2.36
C PHE A 13 -5.78 1.44 1.94
N VAL A 14 -6.22 1.24 0.70
CA VAL A 14 -7.42 1.89 0.17
C VAL A 14 -8.59 0.90 0.14
N LYS A 15 -9.52 1.03 1.09
CA LYS A 15 -10.66 0.11 1.29
C LYS A 15 -11.55 -0.10 0.07
N ARG A 16 -11.62 0.89 -0.82
CA ARG A 16 -12.46 0.87 -2.02
C ARG A 16 -11.78 0.27 -3.26
N GLU A 17 -10.52 -0.15 -3.15
CA GLU A 17 -9.86 -0.88 -4.24
C GLU A 17 -10.44 -2.29 -4.34
N GLU A 18 -10.66 -2.75 -5.57
CA GLU A 18 -11.20 -4.08 -5.86
C GLU A 18 -10.41 -5.20 -5.15
N ASN A 19 -9.08 -5.05 -5.09
CA ASN A 19 -8.18 -6.03 -4.49
C ASN A 19 -7.91 -5.82 -2.99
N HIS A 20 -8.68 -4.97 -2.30
CA HIS A 20 -8.42 -4.64 -0.90
C HIS A 20 -8.46 -5.86 0.01
N GLU A 21 -9.53 -6.66 -0.07
CA GLU A 21 -9.69 -7.85 0.76
C GLU A 21 -8.56 -8.85 0.52
N ARG A 22 -8.19 -9.05 -0.75
CA ARG A 22 -7.08 -9.93 -1.12
C ARG A 22 -5.74 -9.43 -0.56
N ALA A 23 -5.48 -8.13 -0.62
CA ALA A 23 -4.25 -7.56 -0.06
C ALA A 23 -4.17 -7.74 1.47
N VAL A 24 -5.30 -7.63 2.17
CA VAL A 24 -5.41 -7.90 3.61
C VAL A 24 -5.16 -9.37 3.94
N GLU A 25 -5.65 -10.31 3.12
CA GLU A 25 -5.33 -11.73 3.26
C GLU A 25 -3.84 -12.00 3.06
N ILE A 26 -3.25 -11.45 2.00
CA ILE A 26 -1.82 -11.58 1.71
C ILE A 26 -1.00 -11.07 2.91
N ALA A 27 -1.39 -9.94 3.52
CA ALA A 27 -0.70 -9.40 4.69
C ALA A 27 -0.63 -10.40 5.86
N LYS A 28 -1.68 -11.20 6.06
CA LYS A 28 -1.72 -12.26 7.09
C LYS A 28 -0.77 -13.41 6.76
N ILE A 29 -0.67 -13.79 5.48
CA ILE A 29 0.20 -14.85 4.98
C ILE A 29 1.67 -14.44 5.12
N ILE A 30 2.00 -13.21 4.72
CA ILE A 30 3.39 -12.73 4.65
C ILE A 30 3.88 -12.10 5.94
N LYS A 31 3.12 -12.21 7.05
CA LYS A 31 3.39 -11.47 8.30
C LYS A 31 4.81 -11.68 8.83
N ASN A 32 5.33 -12.90 8.75
CA ASN A 32 6.64 -13.29 9.29
C ASN A 32 7.78 -13.23 8.26
N GLU A 33 7.48 -12.84 7.02
CA GLU A 33 8.48 -12.68 5.97
C GLU A 33 9.22 -11.35 6.13
N GLU A 34 10.53 -11.36 5.87
CA GLU A 34 11.29 -10.13 5.66
C GLU A 34 10.73 -9.37 4.46
N LYS A 35 10.50 -8.07 4.62
CA LYS A 35 9.89 -7.20 3.60
C LYS A 35 10.89 -6.12 3.20
N ILE A 36 11.05 -5.93 1.90
CA ILE A 36 11.87 -4.89 1.32
C ILE A 36 10.97 -3.93 0.54
N ILE A 37 11.25 -2.65 0.65
CA ILE A 37 10.58 -1.59 -0.10
C ILE A 37 11.60 -0.54 -0.54
N SER A 38 11.48 -0.02 -1.75
CA SER A 38 12.35 1.05 -2.24
C SER A 38 11.80 2.43 -1.86
N LYS A 39 12.68 3.43 -1.75
CA LYS A 39 12.28 4.84 -1.56
C LYS A 39 11.36 5.33 -2.69
N LEU A 40 11.58 4.82 -3.90
CA LEU A 40 10.76 5.15 -5.06
C LEU A 40 9.32 4.65 -4.87
N VAL A 41 9.14 3.37 -4.51
CA VAL A 41 7.82 2.79 -4.26
C VAL A 41 7.08 3.55 -3.16
N VAL A 42 7.78 3.92 -2.06
CA VAL A 42 7.18 4.75 -0.99
C VAL A 42 6.68 6.10 -1.54
N THR A 43 7.50 6.78 -2.34
CA THR A 43 7.19 8.11 -2.87
C THR A 43 5.99 8.07 -3.82
N GLU A 44 5.96 7.08 -4.72
CA GLU A 44 4.85 6.90 -5.65
C GLU A 44 3.57 6.49 -4.92
N THR A 45 3.66 5.61 -3.92
CA THR A 45 2.53 5.22 -3.08
C THR A 45 1.90 6.43 -2.41
N ILE A 46 2.68 7.29 -1.76
CA ILE A 46 2.19 8.53 -1.14
C ILE A 46 1.53 9.44 -2.18
N THR A 47 2.15 9.60 -3.36
CA THR A 47 1.63 10.44 -4.44
C THR A 47 0.26 9.96 -4.92
N VAL A 48 0.09 8.64 -5.10
CA VAL A 48 -1.18 8.04 -5.51
C VAL A 48 -2.22 8.12 -4.40
N LEU A 49 -1.83 7.87 -3.14
CA LEU A 49 -2.72 8.00 -1.99
C LEU A 49 -3.23 9.42 -1.82
N LYS A 50 -2.40 10.46 -2.01
CA LYS A 50 -2.84 11.86 -1.97
C LYS A 50 -3.93 12.18 -3.00
N LYS A 51 -3.89 11.53 -4.17
CA LYS A 51 -4.92 11.70 -5.22
C LYS A 51 -6.20 10.91 -4.91
N LYS A 52 -6.07 9.74 -4.27
CA LYS A 52 -7.21 8.85 -4.00
C LYS A 52 -7.92 9.22 -2.70
N LEU A 53 -7.20 9.59 -1.66
CA LEU A 53 -7.78 9.93 -0.37
C LEU A 53 -8.03 11.42 -0.31
N GLU A 54 -9.23 11.82 0.12
CA GLU A 54 -9.48 13.20 0.52
C GLU A 54 -8.58 13.49 1.72
N THR A 55 -7.50 14.21 1.47
CA THR A 55 -6.60 14.67 2.51
C THR A 55 -7.03 16.08 2.88
N LYS A 56 -7.28 16.33 4.17
CA LYS A 56 -7.36 17.70 4.67
C LYS A 56 -5.93 18.21 4.79
N ASP A 57 -5.63 19.32 4.14
CA ASP A 57 -4.41 20.05 4.41
C ASP A 57 -4.43 20.46 5.90
N ILE A 58 -3.37 20.13 6.61
CA ILE A 58 -3.18 20.54 8.01
C ILE A 58 -2.42 21.87 7.93
N HIS A 59 -3.15 22.97 8.10
CA HIS A 59 -2.58 24.32 8.22
C HIS A 59 -2.06 24.56 9.64
#